data_AF-A0A925P052-F1
#
_entry.id   AF-A0A925P052-F1
#
_cell.length_a   1.000
_cell.length_b   1.000
_cell.length_c   1.000
_cell.angle_alpha   90.00
_cell.angle_beta   90.00
_cell.angle_gamma   90.00
#
_symmetry.space_group_name_H-M   'P 1'
#
loop_
_entity.id
_entity.type
_entity.pdbx_description
1 polymer ?
#
loop_
_entity_poly.entity_id
_entity_poly.type
_entity_poly.pdbx_seq_one_letter_code
_entity_poly.pdbx_strand_id
1 'polypeptide(L)' 'QWDIGLSKTGYISEAGRCLVMQAMIADKPVIIVLLDSWGKLSRIADANRIKRWIEADVLRISG' A
#
# COMPACT_ATOMS: atom_id res chain seq x y z
N GLN A 1 -3.09 12.30 -2.75
CA GLN A 1 -1.95 12.35 -1.81
C GLN A 1 -2.06 11.18 -0.82
N TRP A 2 -0.95 10.70 -0.26
CA TRP A 2 -0.96 9.69 0.80
C TRP A 2 -0.77 10.37 2.15
N ASP A 3 -1.52 9.93 3.16
CA ASP A 3 -1.28 10.27 4.57
C ASP A 3 -0.58 9.08 5.21
N ILE A 4 0.72 9.21 5.50
CA ILE A 4 1.61 8.12 5.91
C ILE A 4 2.16 8.46 7.28
N GLY A 5 1.90 7.60 8.27
CA GLY A 5 2.53 7.68 9.58
C GLY A 5 3.90 7.02 9.61
N LEU A 6 4.04 5.87 8.95
CA LEU A 6 5.30 5.12 8.90
C LEU A 6 5.46 4.43 7.54
N SER A 7 6.68 4.41 7.03
CA SER A 7 7.01 3.66 5.81
C SER A 7 8.42 3.08 5.88
N LYS A 8 8.56 1.83 5.46
CA LYS A 8 9.85 1.14 5.34
C LYS A 8 9.91 0.38 4.03
N THR A 9 11.02 0.54 3.33
CA THR A 9 11.37 -0.29 2.17
C THR A 9 12.51 -1.25 2.52
N GLY A 10 12.54 -2.39 1.82
CA GLY A 10 13.59 -3.39 1.91
C GLY A 10 13.88 -4.02 0.56
N TYR A 11 15.11 -4.51 0.38
CA TYR A 11 15.52 -5.29 -0.78
C TYR A 11 16.65 -6.23 -0.39
N ILE A 12 16.48 -7.51 -0.71
CA ILE A 12 17.54 -8.52 -0.79
C ILE A 12 17.26 -9.40 -2.01
N SER A 13 18.28 -10.04 -2.56
CA SER A 13 18.17 -10.81 -3.81
C SER A 13 17.12 -11.91 -3.71
N GLU A 14 17.03 -12.58 -2.56
CA GLU A 14 16.18 -13.75 -2.32
C GLU A 14 14.71 -13.39 -2.03
N ALA A 15 14.42 -12.15 -1.60
CA ALA A 15 13.09 -11.73 -1.17
C ALA A 15 12.50 -10.59 -2.02
N GLY A 16 13.15 -10.26 -3.13
CA GLY A 16 12.75 -9.17 -4.00
C GLY A 16 12.69 -7.82 -3.28
N ARG A 17 11.79 -6.93 -3.70
CA ARG A 17 11.56 -5.63 -3.06
C ARG A 17 10.36 -5.69 -2.13
N CYS A 18 10.48 -5.07 -0.97
CA CYS A 18 9.42 -5.02 0.03
C CYS A 18 9.03 -3.58 0.37
N LEU A 19 7.78 -3.40 0.80
CA LEU A 19 7.23 -2.18 1.35
C LEU A 19 6.32 -2.51 2.54
N VAL A 20 6.56 -1.86 3.67
CA VAL A 20 5.63 -1.82 4.80
C VAL A 20 5.24 -0.36 5.00
N MET A 21 3.94 -0.09 5.15
CA MET A 21 3.45 1.27 5.32
C MET A 21 2.22 1.30 6.23
N GLN A 22 2.21 2.22 7.18
CA GLN A 22 1.03 2.62 7.95
C GLN A 22 0.50 3.93 7.35
N ALA A 23 -0.78 3.95 6.99
CA ALA A 23 -1.42 5.08 6.32
C ALA A 23 -2.87 5.28 6.76
N MET A 24 -3.39 6.49 6.55
CA MET A 24 -4.82 6.78 6.62
C MET A 24 -5.40 6.76 5.19
N ILE A 25 -6.44 5.95 4.95
CA ILE A 25 -7.14 5.88 3.67
C ILE A 25 -8.65 5.93 3.92
N ALA A 26 -9.33 6.93 3.38
CA ALA A 26 -10.78 7.14 3.57
C ALA A 26 -11.19 7.05 5.06
N ASP A 27 -10.46 7.80 5.91
CA ASP A 27 -10.61 7.83 7.38
C ASP A 27 -10.46 6.47 8.09
N LYS A 28 -9.88 5.48 7.41
CA LYS A 28 -9.55 4.16 7.97
C LYS A 28 -8.03 4.04 8.14
N PRO A 29 -7.52 3.77 9.35
CA PRO A 29 -6.11 3.46 9.56
C PRO A 29 -5.82 2.07 8.99
N VAL A 30 -4.80 1.98 8.12
CA VAL A 30 -4.41 0.73 7.45
C VAL A 30 -2.92 0.47 7.55
N ILE A 31 -2.55 -0.81 7.62
CA ILE A 31 -1.19 -1.29 7.47
C ILE A 31 -1.12 -2.09 6.17
N ILE A 32 -0.23 -1.69 5.27
CA ILE A 32 0.02 -2.34 3.98
C ILE A 32 1.39 -3.00 4.04
N VAL A 33 1.44 -4.30 3.74
CA VAL A 33 2.67 -5.10 3.65
C VAL A 33 2.73 -5.74 2.28
N LEU A 34 3.76 -5.40 1.50
CA LEU A 34 4.05 -5.94 0.18
C LEU A 34 5.43 -6.58 0.20
N LEU A 35 5.47 -7.86 -0.17
CA LEU A 35 6.67 -8.69 -0.20
C LEU A 35 6.94 -9.17 -1.62
N ASP A 36 8.18 -9.59 -1.90
CA ASP A 36 8.61 -10.23 -3.14
C ASP A 36 8.20 -9.48 -4.44
N SER A 37 8.29 -8.16 -4.41
CA SER A 37 7.98 -7.34 -5.57
C SER A 37 9.16 -7.34 -6.55
N TRP A 38 9.01 -8.02 -7.69
CA TRP A 38 10.04 -8.15 -8.72
C TRP A 38 10.45 -6.80 -9.34
N GLY A 39 9.48 -6.00 -9.79
CA GLY A 39 9.72 -4.74 -10.48
C GLY A 39 10.06 -3.59 -9.52
N LYS A 40 10.98 -2.69 -9.89
CA LYS A 40 11.38 -1.53 -9.06
C LYS A 40 10.18 -0.69 -8.58
N LEU A 41 9.12 -0.59 -9.39
CA LEU A 41 7.91 0.20 -9.09
C LEU A 41 6.67 -0.65 -8.74
N SER A 42 6.76 -1.98 -8.79
CA SER A 42 5.59 -2.87 -8.62
C SER A 42 4.91 -2.66 -7.27
N ARG A 43 5.67 -2.69 -6.15
CA ARG A 43 5.13 -2.39 -4.80
C ARG A 43 4.42 -1.03 -4.69
N ILE A 44 4.85 -0.02 -5.46
CA ILE A 44 4.20 1.30 -5.44
C ILE A 44 2.90 1.27 -6.23
N ALA A 45 2.90 0.60 -7.39
CA ALA A 45 1.70 0.39 -8.19
C ALA A 45 0.65 -0.41 -7.41
N ASP A 46 1.06 -1.47 -6.69
CA ASP A 46 0.17 -2.29 -5.88
C ASP A 46 -0.38 -1.52 -4.67
N ALA A 47 0.44 -0.72 -3.98
CA ALA A 47 -0.05 0.17 -2.92
C ALA A 47 -1.13 1.15 -3.46
N ASN A 48 -0.92 1.71 -4.65
CA ASN A 48 -1.93 2.57 -5.29
C ASN A 48 -3.21 1.83 -5.69
N ARG A 49 -3.11 0.56 -6.12
CA ARG A 49 -4.29 -0.28 -6.41
C ARG A 49 -5.08 -0.57 -5.14
N ILE A 50 -4.40 -0.94 -4.04
CA ILE A 50 -5.01 -1.18 -2.73
C ILE A 50 -5.75 0.07 -2.26
N LYS A 51 -5.11 1.25 -2.35
CA LYS A 51 -5.73 2.51 -1.99
C LYS A 51 -7.04 2.76 -2.75
N ARG A 52 -6.99 2.65 -4.10
CA ARG A 52 -8.18 2.84 -4.94
C ARG A 52 -9.28 1.84 -4.63
N TRP A 53 -8.92 0.60 -4.33
CA TRP A 53 -9.87 -0.43 -3.94
C TRP A 53 -10.57 -0.09 -2.62
N ILE A 54 -9.83 0.35 -1.59
CA ILE A 54 -10.41 0.78 -0.31
C ILE A 54 -11.30 2.01 -0.47
N GLU A 55 -10.85 3.02 -1.22
CA GLU A 55 -11.65 4.23 -1.49
C GLU A 55 -12.96 3.89 -2.22
N ALA A 56 -12.92 2.99 -3.21
CA ALA A 56 -14.10 2.54 -3.94
C ALA A 56 -15.06 1.71 -3.08
N ASP A 57 -14.54 0.91 -2.15
CA ASP A 57 -15.34 0.16 -1.19
C ASP A 57 -16.09 1.08 -0.21
N VAL A 58 -15.42 2.12 0.29
CA VAL A 58 -16.06 3.14 1.14
C VAL A 58 -17.22 3.82 0.38
N LEU A 59 -16.99 4.24 -0.87
CA LEU A 59 -18.02 4.89 -1.69
C LEU A 59 -19.26 4.01 -1.89
N ARG A 60 -19.09 2.69 -2.02
CA ARG A 60 -20.19 1.72 -2.14
C ARG A 60 -21.03 1.58 -0.89
N ILE A 61 -20.42 1.69 0.29
CA ILE A 61 -21.09 1.51 1.58
C ILE A 61 -21.82 2.79 2.00
N SER A 62 -21.35 3.96 1.55
CA SER A 62 -21.92 5.26 1.88
C SER A 62 -23.10 5.70 1.00
N GLY A 63 -23.44 4.93 -0.05
CA GLY A 63 -24.59 5.19 -0.94
C GLY A 63 -25.65 4.12 -0.81
#